data_AF-A0A7D9DRS4-F1
#
_entry.id   AF-A0A7D9DRS4-F1
#
_cell.length_a   1.000
_cell.length_b   1.000
_cell.length_c   1.000
_cell.angle_alpha   90.00
_cell.angle_beta   90.00
_cell.angle_gamma   90.00
#
_symmetry.space_group_name_H-M   'P 1'
#
loop_
_entity.id
_entity.type
_entity.pdbx_description
1 polymer ?
#
loop_
_entity_poly.entity_id
_entity_poly.type
_entity_poly.pdbx_seq_one_letter_code
_entity_poly.pdbx_strand_id
1 'polypeptide(L)'
;MVEAEECVCCQEITEIMNRNTEVYEKEKLNEKPTCITESPPFETVCLNHWVLKVAEIAYKEEHGKKVMKGLTESEKKRKLACRQLVWFCWGTCGKEILVNLPSCALLSIRARFAPSDG
;
A
#
# COMPACT_ATOMS: atom_id res chain seq x y z
N MET A 1 -8.70 3.28 13.57
CA MET A 1 -10.09 3.45 13.11
C MET A 1 -10.00 3.94 11.69
N VAL A 2 -10.44 3.13 10.72
CA VAL A 2 -10.62 3.62 9.33
C VAL A 2 -12.13 3.78 9.23
N GLU A 3 -12.61 5.02 9.33
CA GLU A 3 -14.01 5.38 9.12
C GLU A 3 -14.38 5.12 7.66
N ALA A 4 -15.65 4.74 7.45
CA ALA A 4 -16.31 4.39 6.20
C ALA A 4 -15.40 4.41 4.94
N GLU A 5 -14.94 3.23 4.52
CA GLU A 5 -14.27 3.07 3.23
C GLU A 5 -15.20 3.56 2.12
N GLU A 6 -14.94 4.76 1.60
CA GLU A 6 -15.44 5.13 0.29
C GLU A 6 -14.88 4.10 -0.70
N CYS A 7 -15.76 3.30 -1.30
CA CYS A 7 -15.37 2.25 -2.22
C CYS A 7 -14.89 2.84 -3.54
N VAL A 8 -13.63 3.28 -3.59
CA VAL A 8 -13.01 3.82 -4.81
C VAL A 8 -12.36 2.69 -5.59
N CYS A 9 -12.63 2.61 -6.89
CA CYS A 9 -11.92 1.68 -7.77
C CYS A 9 -10.52 2.22 -8.07
N CYS A 10 -9.53 1.32 -8.13
CA CYS A 10 -8.16 1.70 -8.50
C CYS A 10 -8.04 2.29 -9.92
N GLN A 11 -9.01 2.04 -10.80
CA GLN A 11 -9.07 2.62 -12.14
C GLN A 11 -9.59 4.06 -12.15
N GLU A 12 -10.26 4.51 -11.08
CA GLU A 12 -10.71 5.91 -10.94
C GLU A 12 -9.57 6.82 -10.43
N ILE A 13 -8.45 6.22 -10.04
CA ILE A 13 -7.30 6.93 -9.48
C ILE A 13 -6.21 7.04 -10.55
N THR A 14 -6.03 8.24 -11.08
CA THR A 14 -5.09 8.55 -12.16
C THR A 14 -3.66 8.10 -11.86
N GLU A 15 -3.18 8.31 -10.63
CA GLU A 15 -1.82 7.96 -10.23
C GLU A 15 -1.58 6.46 -10.22
N ILE A 16 -2.60 5.68 -9.88
CA ILE A 16 -2.54 4.23 -9.96
C ILE A 16 -2.52 3.76 -11.41
N MET A 17 -3.37 4.34 -12.28
CA MET A 17 -3.36 4.03 -13.72
C MET A 17 -2.03 4.38 -14.40
N ASN A 18 -1.47 5.54 -14.06
CA ASN A 18 -0.16 5.98 -14.55
C ASN A 18 0.92 4.99 -14.09
N ARG A 19 0.86 4.55 -12.83
CA ARG A 19 1.82 3.58 -12.29
C ARG A 19 1.71 2.22 -12.97
N ASN A 20 0.50 1.71 -13.22
CA ASN A 20 0.31 0.47 -13.97
C ASN A 20 0.86 0.57 -15.41
N THR A 21 0.72 1.75 -16.03
CA THR A 21 1.28 2.01 -17.37
C THR A 21 2.81 2.03 -17.34
N GLU A 22 3.41 2.73 -16.37
CA GLU A 22 4.87 2.76 -16.18
C GLU A 22 5.44 1.35 -15.95
N VAL A 23 4.78 0.54 -15.12
CA VAL A 23 5.18 -0.84 -14.84
C VAL A 23 5.10 -1.70 -16.11
N TYR A 24 4.01 -1.58 -16.86
CA TYR A 24 3.85 -2.28 -18.13
C TYR A 24 5.00 -1.97 -19.11
N GLU A 25 5.37 -0.70 -19.25
CA GLU A 25 6.44 -0.26 -20.14
C GLU A 25 7.83 -0.69 -19.67
N LYS A 26 8.13 -0.54 -18.37
CA LYS A 26 9.45 -0.84 -17.81
C LYS A 26 9.73 -2.33 -17.69
N GLU A 27 8.75 -3.08 -17.20
CA GLU A 27 8.88 -4.54 -17.01
C GLU A 27 8.57 -5.32 -18.29
N LYS A 28 8.14 -4.63 -19.37
CA LYS A 28 7.78 -5.24 -20.67
C LYS A 28 6.78 -6.38 -20.50
N LEU A 29 5.73 -6.12 -19.72
CA LEU A 29 4.70 -7.12 -19.48
C LEU A 29 3.95 -7.44 -20.77
N ASN A 30 3.44 -8.66 -20.90
CA ASN A 30 2.64 -9.06 -22.06
C ASN A 30 1.32 -8.30 -22.14
N GLU A 31 0.75 -7.94 -20.99
CA GLU A 31 -0.49 -7.19 -20.86
C GLU A 31 -0.35 -6.12 -19.78
N LYS A 32 -1.04 -4.99 -19.99
CA LYS A 32 -1.09 -3.91 -19.00
C LYS A 32 -2.02 -4.29 -17.85
N PRO A 33 -1.57 -4.24 -16.58
CA PRO A 33 -2.40 -4.54 -15.43
C PRO A 33 -3.65 -3.65 -15.37
N THR A 34 -4.82 -4.27 -15.29
CA THR A 34 -6.10 -3.55 -15.20
C THR A 34 -6.44 -3.15 -13.77
N CYS A 35 -5.95 -3.92 -12.79
CA CYS A 35 -6.03 -3.63 -11.38
C CYS A 35 -4.63 -3.49 -10.77
N ILE A 36 -4.46 -2.59 -9.80
CA ILE A 36 -3.19 -2.42 -9.08
C ILE A 36 -2.73 -3.70 -8.37
N THR A 37 -3.66 -4.55 -7.96
CA THR A 37 -3.33 -5.81 -7.26
C THR A 37 -2.75 -6.87 -8.20
N GLU A 38 -2.93 -6.71 -9.51
CA GLU A 38 -2.35 -7.59 -10.54
C GLU A 38 -0.93 -7.15 -10.93
N SER A 39 -0.57 -5.90 -10.62
CA SER A 39 0.75 -5.36 -10.92
C SER A 39 1.82 -6.07 -10.07
N PRO A 40 2.85 -6.69 -10.66
CA PRO A 40 3.90 -7.39 -9.91
C PRO A 40 4.58 -6.55 -8.80
N PRO A 41 4.78 -5.23 -8.99
CA PRO A 41 5.31 -4.36 -7.94
C PRO A 41 4.39 -4.22 -6.73
N PHE A 42 3.07 -4.41 -6.86
CA PHE A 42 2.16 -4.33 -5.71
C PHE A 42 2.47 -5.41 -4.68
N GLU A 43 2.68 -6.65 -5.13
CA GLU A 43 3.08 -7.74 -4.24
C GLU A 43 4.43 -7.44 -3.57
N THR A 44 5.40 -6.97 -4.36
CA THR A 44 6.76 -6.68 -3.88
C THR A 44 6.78 -5.52 -2.89
N VAL A 45 6.05 -4.43 -3.15
CA VAL A 45 6.13 -3.20 -2.35
C VAL A 45 5.19 -3.25 -1.15
N CYS A 46 3.98 -3.77 -1.33
CA CYS A 46 2.93 -3.70 -0.30
C CYS A 46 2.78 -4.98 0.52
N LEU A 47 3.13 -6.16 -0.02
CA LEU A 47 2.87 -7.45 0.63
C LEU A 47 4.14 -8.20 1.06
N ASN A 48 5.31 -7.83 0.53
CA ASN A 48 6.57 -8.48 0.86
C ASN A 48 7.02 -8.17 2.30
N HIS A 49 7.34 -9.21 3.06
CA HIS A 49 7.73 -9.08 4.46
C HIS A 49 8.98 -8.22 4.67
N TRP A 50 10.01 -8.40 3.84
CA TRP A 50 11.30 -7.73 4.01
C TRP A 50 11.23 -6.26 3.61
N VAL A 51 10.47 -5.94 2.55
CA VAL A 51 10.22 -4.54 2.15
C VAL A 51 9.48 -3.82 3.27
N LEU A 52 8.44 -4.44 3.83
CA LEU A 52 7.72 -3.85 4.97
C LEU A 52 8.61 -3.72 6.23
N LYS A 53 9.59 -4.61 6.42
CA LYS A 53 10.54 -4.50 7.52
C LYS A 53 11.44 -3.26 7.38
N VAL A 54 11.94 -3.01 6.17
CA VAL A 54 12.71 -1.80 5.87
C VAL A 54 11.84 -0.55 6.01
N ALA A 55 10.60 -0.60 5.51
CA ALA A 55 9.62 0.47 5.67
C ALA A 55 9.32 0.80 7.14
N GLU A 56 9.23 -0.22 7.99
CA GLU A 56 9.04 -0.06 9.44
C GLU A 56 10.19 0.72 10.07
N ILE A 57 11.43 0.38 9.70
CA ILE A 57 12.64 1.04 10.21
C ILE A 57 12.63 2.51 9.77
N ALA A 58 12.45 2.78 8.48
CA ALA A 58 12.41 4.13 7.95
C ALA A 58 11.32 4.99 8.61
N TYR A 59 10.12 4.43 8.82
CA TYR A 59 9.01 5.12 9.46
C TYR A 59 9.30 5.47 10.94
N LYS A 60 10.00 4.59 11.66
CA LYS A 60 10.40 4.84 13.05
C LYS A 60 11.48 5.91 13.17
N GLU A 61 12.38 6.02 12.19
CA GLU A 61 13.39 7.08 12.17
C GLU A 61 12.75 8.44 11.90
N GLU A 62 11.78 8.51 10.98
CA GLU A 62 11.08 9.76 10.62
C GLU A 62 10.12 10.26 11.71
N HIS A 63 9.34 9.37 12.33
CA HIS A 63 8.26 9.74 13.25
C HIS A 63 8.52 9.35 14.71
N GLY A 64 9.65 8.71 14.99
CA GLY A 64 10.02 8.23 16.31
C GLY A 64 9.43 6.86 16.67
N LYS A 65 10.15 6.12 17.52
CA LYS A 65 9.82 4.72 17.89
C LYS A 65 8.45 4.51 18.56
N LYS A 66 7.83 5.57 19.11
CA LYS A 66 6.55 5.49 19.83
C LYS A 66 5.34 5.40 18.90
N VAL A 67 5.46 5.77 17.62
CA VAL A 67 4.35 5.84 16.65
C VAL A 67 3.68 4.49 16.35
N MET A 68 4.37 3.38 16.65
CA MET A 68 3.87 2.01 16.47
C MET A 68 3.62 1.27 17.79
N LYS A 69 3.71 1.98 18.93
CA LYS A 69 3.48 1.37 20.24
C LYS A 69 1.99 1.05 20.39
N GLY A 70 1.68 -0.16 20.87
CA GLY A 70 0.31 -0.62 21.10
C GLY A 70 -0.39 -1.24 19.89
N LEU A 71 0.22 -1.22 18.70
CA LEU A 71 -0.28 -1.94 17.53
C LEU A 71 0.23 -3.39 17.54
N THR A 72 -0.63 -4.32 17.12
CA THR A 72 -0.24 -5.70 16.77
C THR A 72 0.67 -5.72 15.54
N GLU A 73 1.40 -6.81 15.33
CA GLU A 73 2.25 -6.96 14.14
C GLU A 73 1.43 -6.89 12.84
N SER A 74 0.22 -7.46 12.82
CA SER A 74 -0.68 -7.37 11.66
C SER A 74 -1.14 -5.94 11.41
N GLU A 75 -1.49 -5.17 12.44
CA GLU A 75 -1.87 -3.75 12.28
C GLU A 75 -0.71 -2.89 11.79
N LYS A 76 0.51 -3.11 12.30
CA LYS A 76 1.72 -2.42 11.81
C LYS A 76 1.94 -2.71 10.32
N LYS A 77 1.87 -3.98 9.92
CA LYS A 77 2.04 -4.39 8.53
C LYS A 77 0.98 -3.78 7.62
N ARG A 78 -0.30 -3.79 8.02
CA ARG A 78 -1.38 -3.12 7.27
C ARG A 78 -1.12 -1.63 7.11
N LYS A 79 -0.79 -0.92 8.19
CA LYS A 79 -0.49 0.52 8.16
C LYS A 79 0.69 0.83 7.25
N LEU A 80 1.75 0.04 7.32
CA LEU A 80 2.93 0.19 6.47
C LEU A 80 2.63 -0.13 5.00
N ALA A 81 1.89 -1.19 4.73
CA ALA A 81 1.50 -1.57 3.37
C ALA A 81 0.65 -0.48 2.70
N CYS A 82 -0.34 0.07 3.43
CA CYS A 82 -1.12 1.20 2.95
C CYS A 82 -0.25 2.42 2.66
N ARG A 83 0.70 2.73 3.56
CA ARG A 83 1.65 3.84 3.33
C ARG A 83 2.56 3.59 2.14
N GLN A 84 3.07 2.37 1.99
CA GLN A 84 3.93 1.98 0.87
C GLN A 84 3.19 2.08 -0.45
N LEU A 85 1.89 1.75 -0.50
CA LEU A 85 1.06 1.97 -1.68
C LEU A 85 0.97 3.46 -2.05
N VAL A 86 0.74 4.34 -1.07
CA VAL A 86 0.73 5.80 -1.30
C VAL A 86 2.09 6.27 -1.84
N TRP A 87 3.18 5.86 -1.21
CA TRP A 87 4.52 6.19 -1.68
C TRP A 87 4.80 5.66 -3.09
N PHE A 88 4.37 4.43 -3.37
CA PHE A 88 4.56 3.82 -4.67
C PHE A 88 3.83 4.59 -5.76
N CYS A 89 2.57 4.97 -5.56
CA CYS A 89 1.78 5.61 -6.62
C CYS A 89 1.97 7.13 -6.71
N TRP A 90 2.19 7.83 -5.59
CA TRP A 90 2.30 9.31 -5.55
C TRP A 90 3.72 9.84 -5.32
N GLY A 91 4.68 8.99 -4.94
CA GLY A 91 6.06 9.39 -4.65
C GLY A 91 6.25 10.20 -3.37
N THR A 92 5.17 10.63 -2.71
CA THR A 92 5.20 11.39 -1.45
C THR A 92 3.98 11.09 -0.59
N CYS A 93 4.09 11.36 0.71
CA CYS A 93 3.03 11.18 1.70
C CYS A 93 2.86 12.50 2.48
N GLY A 94 2.23 13.50 1.86
CA GLY A 94 2.01 14.83 2.43
C GLY A 94 0.60 15.06 2.95
N LYS A 95 0.41 16.08 3.81
CA LYS A 95 -0.91 16.48 4.36
C LYS A 95 -1.93 16.89 3.29
N GLU A 96 -1.45 17.26 2.09
CA GLU A 96 -2.30 17.61 0.95
C GLU A 96 -2.84 16.39 0.21
N ILE A 97 -2.29 15.19 0.46
CA ILE A 97 -2.74 13.96 -0.17
C ILE A 97 -3.57 13.14 0.83
N LEU A 98 -4.83 13.53 1.00
CA LEU A 98 -5.88 12.69 1.58
C LEU A 98 -6.26 11.61 0.54
N VAL A 99 -5.40 10.60 0.36
CA VAL A 99 -5.67 9.51 -0.58
C VAL A 99 -6.72 8.58 0.02
N ASN A 100 -7.89 8.51 -0.62
CA ASN A 100 -8.77 7.36 -0.50
C ASN A 100 -8.13 6.18 -1.23
N LEU A 101 -7.60 5.23 -0.47
CA LEU A 101 -6.99 4.02 -1.03
C LEU A 101 -8.07 3.15 -1.68
N PRO A 102 -7.79 2.53 -2.83
CA PRO A 102 -8.79 1.75 -3.53
C PRO A 102 -9.14 0.47 -2.76
N SER A 103 -10.40 0.07 -2.85
CA SER A 103 -10.91 -1.08 -2.10
C SER A 103 -10.18 -2.38 -2.47
N CYS A 104 -9.83 -2.58 -3.75
CA CYS A 104 -9.10 -3.78 -4.16
C CYS A 104 -7.78 -3.96 -3.40
N ALA A 105 -7.00 -2.89 -3.27
CA ALA A 105 -5.73 -2.92 -2.56
C ALA A 105 -5.92 -3.11 -1.05
N LEU A 106 -6.89 -2.40 -0.45
CA LEU A 106 -7.20 -2.53 0.98
C LEU A 106 -7.63 -3.95 1.34
N LEU A 107 -8.51 -4.56 0.53
CA LEU A 107 -8.95 -5.94 0.72
C LEU A 107 -7.78 -6.92 0.62
N SER A 108 -6.92 -6.78 -0.40
CA SER A 108 -5.71 -7.62 -0.53
C SER A 108 -4.77 -7.48 0.66
N ILE A 109 -4.52 -6.26 1.14
CA ILE A 109 -3.66 -6.00 2.31
C ILE A 109 -4.27 -6.61 3.58
N ARG A 110 -5.58 -6.44 3.79
CA ARG A 110 -6.29 -6.99 4.97
C ARG A 110 -6.28 -8.51 4.98
N ALA A 111 -6.51 -9.13 3.82
CA ALA A 111 -6.46 -10.57 3.65
C ALA A 111 -5.04 -11.12 3.93
N ARG A 112 -4.02 -10.46 3.39
CA ARG A 112 -2.61 -10.86 3.58
C ARG A 112 -2.15 -10.78 5.03
N PHE A 113 -2.63 -9.78 5.76
CA PHE A 113 -2.27 -9.50 7.14
C PHE A 113 -3.49 -9.60 8.06
N ALA A 114 -4.25 -10.70 7.99
CA ALA A 114 -5.34 -10.98 8.94
C ALA A 114 -4.86 -10.80 10.40
N PRO A 115 -5.71 -10.32 11.32
CA PRO A 115 -5.38 -10.47 12.73
C PRO A 115 -5.21 -11.97 12.98
N SER A 116 -4.11 -12.36 13.61
CA SER A 116 -4.00 -13.73 14.11
C SER A 116 -4.98 -13.81 15.28
N ASP A 117 -6.15 -14.41 15.05
CA ASP A 117 -7.12 -14.77 16.09
C ASP A 117 -6.38 -15.37 17.28
N GLY A 118 -6.57 -14.75 18.44
CA GLY A 118 -6.29 -15.29 19.76
C GLY A 118 -7.51 -15.00 20.62
#